data_AF-A0A4Q2R7H8-F1
#
_entry.id   AF-A0A4Q2R7H8-F1
#
_cell.length_a   1.000
_cell.length_b   1.000
_cell.length_c   1.000
_cell.angle_alpha   90.00
_cell.angle_beta   90.00
_cell.angle_gamma   90.00
#
_symmetry.space_group_name_H-M   'P 1'
#
loop_
_entity.id
_entity.type
_entity.pdbx_description
1 polymer ?
#
loop_
_entity_poly.entity_id
_entity_poly.type
_entity_poly.pdbx_seq_one_letter_code
_entity_poly.pdbx_strand_id
1 'polypeptide(L)'
;MSDTCAKPGKLLTEREFRELVEHLTPTELRRRFPHEENSRRDLIGRRLKEYRGCVVDPRWSRLKPFLLDVGQKPAADWTLDRKNPDRLEYGPGLVEWRRKRDQSANRACTILLQDADGTVRPLTEWAALKGLKPDTMRKNHNRRWSDPEVIAGRRSQGGAAASIVAAAPVAPPDAMDWPTGANAKWWEDGFRHFAAHFEAYGHVHDLWDLTRGAFFLWIGTNMRRALWGELCSRHAWCRAPAGDAPPEAVLADPVYRGLNAYDAAIREIGPTVYQDPSANHCLNGLQRLSKRICQPDDPSLPQLFVRIEAKRKERRMMERLRAQQRARWADEDDD
;
A
#
# COMPACT_ATOMS: atom_id res chain seq x y z
N MET A 1 27.98 29.26 15.21
CA MET A 1 26.83 28.37 15.00
C MET A 1 26.32 27.99 16.38
N SER A 2 25.33 28.73 16.87
CA SER A 2 24.92 28.68 18.27
C SER A 2 24.03 27.48 18.53
N ASP A 3 24.56 26.54 19.30
CA ASP A 3 23.91 25.32 19.74
C ASP A 3 22.91 25.64 20.87
N THR A 4 21.81 26.32 20.54
CA THR A 4 20.67 26.46 21.45
C THR A 4 19.80 25.22 21.34
N CYS A 5 20.33 24.07 21.78
CA CYS A 5 19.49 22.94 22.13
C CYS A 5 18.73 23.35 23.40
N ALA A 6 17.56 23.97 23.21
CA ALA A 6 16.71 24.43 24.29
C ALA A 6 16.46 23.26 25.25
N LYS A 7 16.85 23.44 26.52
CA LYS A 7 16.51 22.50 27.59
C LYS A 7 15.01 22.18 27.48
N PRO A 8 14.58 20.91 27.61
CA PRO A 8 13.18 20.55 27.50
C PRO A 8 12.39 21.42 28.48
N GLY A 9 11.60 22.34 27.93
CA GLY A 9 10.79 23.24 28.73
C GLY A 9 9.86 22.43 29.61
N LYS A 10 9.64 22.89 30.84
CA LYS A 10 8.62 22.32 31.73
C LYS A 10 7.29 22.22 30.96
N LEU A 11 6.67 21.04 30.97
CA LEU A 11 5.35 20.87 30.39
C LEU A 11 4.36 21.77 31.12
N LEU A 12 3.61 22.56 30.34
CA LEU A 12 2.57 23.42 30.87
C LEU A 12 1.39 22.57 31.30
N THR A 13 0.65 23.02 32.31
CA THR A 13 -0.67 22.42 32.59
C THR A 13 -1.61 22.67 31.41
N GLU A 14 -2.63 21.84 31.23
CA GLU A 14 -3.57 21.98 30.12
C GLU A 14 -4.22 23.37 30.06
N ARG A 15 -4.56 23.96 31.22
CA ARG A 15 -5.11 25.32 31.31
C ARG A 15 -4.11 26.38 30.85
N GLU A 16 -2.90 26.36 31.39
CA GLU A 16 -1.83 27.30 31.01
C GLU A 16 -1.48 27.18 29.52
N PHE A 17 -1.45 25.95 29.00
CA PHE A 17 -1.18 25.70 27.59
C PHE A 17 -2.28 26.30 26.69
N ARG A 18 -3.56 26.10 27.03
CA ARG A 18 -4.69 26.68 26.29
C ARG A 18 -4.66 28.20 26.31
N GLU A 19 -4.52 28.80 27.49
CA GLU A 19 -4.42 30.25 27.64
C GLU A 19 -3.27 30.81 26.79
N LEU A 20 -2.10 30.17 26.85
CA LEU A 20 -0.96 30.57 26.03
C LEU A 20 -1.26 30.48 24.52
N VAL A 21 -1.84 29.37 24.05
CA VAL A 21 -2.16 29.17 22.63
C VAL A 21 -3.24 30.16 22.15
N GLU A 22 -4.14 30.58 23.02
CA GLU A 22 -5.19 31.54 22.71
C GLU A 22 -4.65 32.95 22.45
N HIS A 23 -3.65 33.40 23.21
CA HIS A 23 -3.13 34.76 23.15
C HIS A 23 -1.97 34.96 22.16
N LEU A 24 -1.27 33.89 21.77
CA LEU A 24 -0.15 34.00 20.83
C LEU A 24 -0.60 34.18 19.38
N THR A 25 0.15 35.00 18.64
CA THR A 25 -0.01 35.17 17.20
C THR A 25 0.45 33.91 16.44
N PRO A 26 0.00 33.68 15.19
CA PRO A 26 0.42 32.53 14.39
C PRO A 26 1.95 32.43 14.17
N THR A 27 2.67 33.55 14.19
CA THR A 27 4.13 33.56 14.05
C THR A 27 4.81 33.12 15.35
N GLU A 28 4.33 33.59 16.50
CA GLU A 28 4.85 33.18 17.80
C GLU A 28 4.56 31.72 18.10
N LEU A 29 3.38 31.22 17.73
CA LEU A 29 3.05 29.79 17.86
C LEU A 29 4.04 28.91 17.09
N ARG A 30 4.39 29.26 15.84
CA ARG A 30 5.38 28.51 15.04
C ARG A 30 6.78 28.56 15.64
N ARG A 31 7.17 29.70 16.23
CA ARG A 31 8.47 29.84 16.90
C ARG A 31 8.53 29.02 18.18
N ARG A 32 7.44 28.95 18.94
CA ARG A 32 7.38 28.27 20.24
C ARG A 32 7.13 26.76 20.14
N PHE A 33 6.37 26.31 19.14
CA PHE A 33 5.97 24.92 18.95
C PHE A 33 6.40 24.37 17.57
N PRO A 34 7.71 24.37 17.25
CA PRO A 34 8.20 23.98 15.93
C PRO A 34 7.97 22.49 15.63
N HIS A 35 7.98 21.62 16.63
CA HIS A 35 7.81 20.18 16.44
C HIS A 35 6.36 19.79 16.17
N GLU A 36 5.41 20.47 16.81
CA GLU A 36 3.99 20.35 16.58
C GLU A 36 3.62 20.87 15.18
N GLU A 37 4.19 22.02 14.78
CA GLU A 37 4.02 22.54 13.42
C GLU A 37 4.54 21.58 12.36
N ASN A 38 5.72 20.97 12.56
CA ASN A 38 6.25 19.97 11.64
C ASN A 38 5.31 18.74 11.56
N SER A 39 4.82 18.26 12.70
CA SER A 39 3.87 17.12 12.74
C SER A 39 2.56 17.44 12.01
N ARG A 40 2.04 18.66 12.17
CA ARG A 40 0.85 19.15 11.46
C ARG A 40 1.09 19.26 9.95
N ARG A 41 2.24 19.78 9.52
CA ARG A 41 2.61 19.86 8.10
C ARG A 41 2.73 18.48 7.47
N ASP A 42 3.37 17.54 8.16
CA ASP A 42 3.47 16.15 7.71
C ASP A 42 2.09 15.51 7.56
N LEU A 43 1.20 15.78 8.52
CA LEU A 43 -0.18 15.29 8.48
C LEU A 43 -0.96 15.84 7.28
N ILE A 44 -0.88 17.14 7.01
CA ILE A 44 -1.50 17.75 5.83
C ILE A 44 -0.87 17.22 4.53
N GLY A 45 0.44 17.02 4.52
CA GLY A 45 1.14 16.40 3.40
C GLY A 45 0.63 14.99 3.09
N ARG A 46 0.24 14.21 4.11
CA ARG A 46 -0.40 12.89 3.93
C ARG A 46 -1.78 12.99 3.29
N ARG A 47 -2.57 14.01 3.63
CA ARG A 47 -3.87 14.29 2.98
C ARG A 47 -3.69 14.56 1.48
N LEU A 48 -2.71 15.40 1.12
CA LEU A 48 -2.45 15.78 -0.28
C LEU A 48 -1.93 14.62 -1.14
N LYS A 49 -1.27 13.63 -0.53
CA LYS A 49 -0.74 12.46 -1.23
C LYS A 49 -1.75 11.33 -1.44
N GLU A 50 -3.04 11.57 -1.18
CA GLU A 50 -4.12 10.55 -1.23
C GLU A 50 -3.73 9.23 -0.52
N TYR A 51 -2.98 9.33 0.58
CA TYR A 51 -2.48 8.14 1.25
C TYR A 51 -3.67 7.39 1.89
N ARG A 52 -4.14 6.34 1.21
CA ARG A 52 -5.17 5.39 1.71
C ARG A 52 -6.52 6.01 2.11
N GLY A 53 -6.89 7.16 1.56
CA GLY A 53 -8.15 7.82 1.95
C GLY A 53 -8.15 8.39 3.38
N CYS A 54 -6.98 8.70 3.94
CA CYS A 54 -6.88 9.37 5.23
C CYS A 54 -7.56 10.76 5.17
N VAL A 55 -8.57 10.96 6.01
CA VAL A 55 -9.25 12.25 6.17
C VAL A 55 -8.61 13.00 7.33
N VAL A 56 -8.28 14.28 7.14
CA VAL A 56 -7.73 15.14 8.20
C VAL A 56 -8.72 16.28 8.44
N ASP A 57 -9.03 16.57 9.71
CA ASP A 57 -9.92 17.66 10.10
C ASP A 57 -9.48 18.98 9.41
N PRO A 58 -10.37 19.64 8.63
CA PRO A 58 -10.02 20.85 7.90
C PRO A 58 -9.48 22.00 8.78
N ARG A 59 -9.87 22.06 10.06
CA ARG A 59 -9.43 23.10 11.01
C ARG A 59 -7.93 23.01 11.29
N TRP A 60 -7.33 21.83 11.15
CA TRP A 60 -5.90 21.61 11.36
C TRP A 60 -5.02 22.15 10.21
N SER A 61 -5.64 22.72 9.17
CA SER A 61 -4.95 23.59 8.19
C SER A 61 -4.21 24.76 8.85
N ARG A 62 -4.61 25.15 10.06
CA ARG A 62 -3.95 26.17 10.90
C ARG A 62 -3.37 25.53 12.17
N LEU A 63 -2.26 26.09 12.67
CA LEU A 63 -1.57 25.56 13.86
C LEU A 63 -2.37 25.72 15.16
N LYS A 64 -3.06 26.86 15.35
CA LYS A 64 -3.80 27.14 16.59
C LYS A 64 -4.89 26.10 16.91
N PRO A 65 -5.82 25.75 16.00
CA PRO A 65 -6.80 24.68 16.24
C PRO A 65 -6.13 23.32 16.50
N PHE A 66 -5.08 22.98 15.73
CA PHE A 66 -4.33 21.75 15.95
C PHE A 66 -3.76 21.65 17.37
N LEU A 67 -3.15 22.72 17.89
CA LEU A 67 -2.61 22.74 19.25
C LEU A 67 -3.72 22.61 20.30
N LEU A 68 -4.86 23.29 20.13
CA LEU A 68 -5.98 23.23 21.08
C LEU A 68 -6.65 21.84 21.14
N ASP A 69 -6.65 21.11 20.03
CA ASP A 69 -7.25 19.77 19.93
C ASP A 69 -6.30 18.64 20.36
N VAL A 70 -5.00 18.77 20.05
CA VAL A 70 -4.01 17.69 20.22
C VAL A 70 -3.14 17.89 21.47
N GLY A 71 -2.95 19.13 21.91
CA GLY A 71 -2.10 19.46 23.06
C GLY A 71 -0.62 19.59 22.73
N GLN A 72 0.17 19.97 23.74
CA GLN A 72 1.63 20.08 23.66
C GLN A 72 2.27 18.70 23.46
N LYS A 73 3.30 18.62 22.60
CA LYS A 73 4.07 17.38 22.44
C LYS A 73 4.88 17.10 23.72
N PRO A 74 4.70 15.93 24.38
CA PRO A 74 5.31 15.70 25.70
C PRO A 74 6.84 15.62 25.69
N ALA A 75 7.42 14.99 24.66
CA ALA A 75 8.87 14.92 24.49
C ALA A 75 9.26 14.77 23.01
N ALA A 76 10.52 15.05 22.67
CA ALA A 76 11.01 15.10 21.30
C ALA A 76 10.81 13.80 20.50
N ASP A 77 10.87 12.64 21.16
CA ASP A 77 10.70 11.31 20.58
C ASP A 77 9.24 10.89 20.39
N TRP A 78 8.28 11.73 20.81
CA TRP A 78 6.86 11.47 20.58
C TRP A 78 6.46 11.88 19.16
N THR A 79 5.53 11.15 18.59
CA THR A 79 4.99 11.34 17.25
C THR A 79 3.48 11.28 17.31
N LEU A 80 2.81 12.04 16.45
CA LEU A 80 1.36 11.99 16.37
C LEU A 80 0.91 10.64 15.79
N ASP A 81 0.01 9.96 16.48
CA ASP A 81 -0.58 8.69 16.02
C ASP A 81 -2.08 8.64 16.30
N ARG A 82 -2.78 7.73 15.62
CA ARG A 82 -4.22 7.50 15.82
C ARG A 82 -4.44 6.60 17.04
N LYS A 83 -5.42 6.93 17.89
CA LYS A 83 -5.79 6.10 19.03
C LYS A 83 -6.32 4.73 18.60
N ASN A 84 -7.07 4.71 17.48
CA ASN A 84 -7.53 3.49 16.84
C ASN A 84 -6.94 3.42 15.43
N PRO A 85 -6.11 2.41 15.10
CA PRO A 85 -5.45 2.30 13.80
C PRO A 85 -6.40 1.97 12.64
N ASP A 86 -7.58 1.41 12.93
CA ASP A 86 -8.60 1.02 11.95
C ASP A 86 -9.40 2.23 11.43
N ARG A 87 -9.42 3.33 12.19
CA ARG A 87 -10.02 4.59 11.75
C ARG A 87 -9.06 5.35 10.85
N LEU A 88 -9.47 5.68 9.63
CA LEU A 88 -8.64 6.44 8.68
C LEU A 88 -8.60 7.94 8.97
N GLU A 89 -9.44 8.43 9.89
CA GLU A 89 -9.61 9.83 10.21
C GLU A 89 -8.59 10.34 11.24
N TYR A 90 -8.09 11.54 11.01
CA TYR A 90 -7.30 12.33 11.95
C TYR A 90 -8.13 13.55 12.35
N GLY A 91 -8.59 13.57 13.60
CA GLY A 91 -9.38 14.65 14.14
C GLY A 91 -9.31 14.73 15.66
N PRO A 92 -9.98 15.72 16.27
CA PRO A 92 -9.94 15.92 17.71
C PRO A 92 -10.45 14.69 18.46
N GLY A 93 -9.73 14.31 19.51
CA GLY A 93 -10.03 13.13 20.31
C GLY A 93 -9.68 11.78 19.65
N LEU A 94 -9.41 11.73 18.33
CA LEU A 94 -9.06 10.51 17.60
C LEU A 94 -7.55 10.23 17.54
N VAL A 95 -6.74 11.25 17.82
CA VAL A 95 -5.28 11.17 17.77
C VAL A 95 -4.70 11.48 19.15
N GLU A 96 -3.46 11.07 19.35
CA GLU A 96 -2.67 11.45 20.52
C GLU A 96 -1.18 11.43 20.18
N TRP A 97 -0.39 12.11 21.02
CA TRP A 97 1.05 11.92 21.00
C TRP A 97 1.36 10.51 21.51
N ARG A 98 2.17 9.75 20.77
CA ARG A 98 2.70 8.44 21.19
C ARG A 98 4.20 8.37 21.02
N ARG A 99 4.89 7.56 21.83
CA ARG A 99 6.31 7.26 21.59
C ARG A 99 6.46 6.46 20.30
N LYS A 100 7.60 6.60 19.61
CA LYS A 100 7.90 5.83 18.38
C LYS A 100 7.74 4.31 18.56
N ARG A 101 8.11 3.79 19.74
CA ARG A 101 7.89 2.39 20.14
C ARG A 101 6.41 2.01 20.05
N ASP A 102 5.56 2.80 20.69
CA ASP A 102 4.13 2.49 20.82
C ASP A 102 3.41 2.69 19.48
N GLN A 103 3.83 3.69 18.70
CA GLN A 103 3.36 3.87 17.33
C GLN A 103 3.71 2.67 16.44
N SER A 104 4.92 2.11 16.56
CA SER A 104 5.30 0.91 15.80
C SER A 104 4.42 -0.29 16.16
N ALA A 105 4.09 -0.46 17.45
CA ALA A 105 3.16 -1.50 17.90
C ALA A 105 1.74 -1.28 17.34
N ASN A 106 1.28 -0.02 17.26
CA ASN A 106 -0.05 0.36 16.78
C ASN A 106 -0.25 0.25 15.25
N ARG A 107 0.76 -0.16 14.47
CA ARG A 107 0.59 -0.30 13.02
C ARG A 107 -0.31 -1.48 12.71
N ALA A 108 -1.25 -1.31 11.77
CA ALA A 108 -2.09 -2.40 11.28
C ALA A 108 -1.31 -3.57 10.64
N CYS A 109 -0.03 -3.37 10.29
CA CYS A 109 0.86 -4.43 9.80
C CYS A 109 1.68 -5.12 10.91
N THR A 110 1.46 -4.75 12.17
CA THR A 110 2.07 -5.44 13.31
C THR A 110 1.43 -6.81 13.44
N ILE A 111 2.25 -7.85 13.35
CA ILE A 111 1.81 -9.23 13.59
C ILE A 111 1.67 -9.39 15.11
N LEU A 112 0.45 -9.61 15.57
CA LEU A 112 0.15 -10.00 16.95
C LEU A 112 0.13 -11.52 17.02
N LEU A 113 0.80 -12.09 18.02
CA LEU A 113 0.79 -13.53 18.26
C LEU A 113 0.19 -13.80 19.65
N GLN A 114 -0.63 -14.84 19.73
CA GLN A 114 -1.23 -15.31 20.98
C GLN A 114 -0.54 -16.59 21.48
N ASP A 115 -0.16 -16.62 22.77
CA ASP A 115 0.36 -17.85 23.38
C ASP A 115 -0.76 -18.82 23.78
N ALA A 116 -0.39 -19.99 24.30
CA ALA A 116 -1.35 -21.02 24.74
C ALA A 116 -2.19 -20.57 25.96
N ASP A 117 -1.70 -19.60 26.74
CA ASP A 117 -2.38 -19.05 27.92
C ASP A 117 -3.31 -17.88 27.54
N GLY A 118 -3.40 -17.54 26.24
CA GLY A 118 -4.25 -16.49 25.70
C GLY A 118 -3.60 -15.09 25.70
N THR A 119 -2.35 -14.94 26.13
CA THR A 119 -1.63 -13.67 26.14
C THR A 119 -1.30 -13.23 24.72
N VAL A 120 -1.73 -12.03 24.33
CA VAL A 120 -1.46 -11.44 23.01
C VAL A 120 -0.37 -10.39 23.10
N ARG A 121 0.68 -10.51 22.27
CA ARG A 121 1.76 -9.51 22.17
C ARG A 121 2.23 -9.33 20.72
N PRO A 122 2.84 -8.18 20.38
CA PRO A 122 3.54 -8.02 19.11
C PRO A 122 4.65 -9.06 18.94
N LEU A 123 4.81 -9.58 17.71
CA LEU A 123 5.85 -10.54 17.35
C LEU A 123 7.25 -10.13 17.80
N THR A 124 7.58 -8.83 17.73
CA THR A 124 8.87 -8.30 18.19
C THR A 124 9.07 -8.38 19.70
N GLU A 125 8.00 -8.23 20.49
CA GLU A 125 8.06 -8.42 21.94
C GLU A 125 8.25 -9.89 22.30
N TRP A 126 7.52 -10.78 21.63
CA TRP A 126 7.74 -12.22 21.79
C TRP A 126 9.16 -12.65 21.43
N ALA A 127 9.71 -12.10 20.34
CA ALA A 127 11.08 -12.34 19.93
C ALA A 127 12.09 -11.95 21.02
N ALA A 128 11.92 -10.76 21.61
CA ALA A 128 12.77 -10.31 22.72
C ALA A 128 12.60 -11.19 23.96
N LEU A 129 11.37 -11.56 24.34
CA LEU A 129 11.08 -12.41 25.50
C LEU A 129 11.65 -13.82 25.37
N LYS A 130 11.64 -14.40 24.16
CA LYS A 130 12.11 -15.76 23.89
C LYS A 130 13.56 -15.83 23.43
N GLY A 131 14.25 -14.69 23.29
CA GLY A 131 15.61 -14.63 22.75
C GLY A 131 15.70 -15.05 21.27
N LEU A 132 14.61 -14.92 20.50
CA LEU A 132 14.55 -15.25 19.08
C LEU A 132 14.79 -14.01 18.22
N LYS A 133 15.30 -14.20 17.00
CA LYS A 133 15.37 -13.12 16.01
C LYS A 133 13.96 -12.83 15.45
N PRO A 134 13.50 -11.56 15.42
CA PRO A 134 12.19 -11.20 14.86
C PRO A 134 11.97 -11.71 13.42
N ASP A 135 13.02 -11.70 12.59
CA ASP A 135 12.92 -12.22 11.22
C ASP A 135 12.67 -13.72 11.15
N THR A 136 13.21 -14.50 12.09
CA THR A 136 12.93 -15.93 12.20
C THR A 136 11.46 -16.17 12.53
N MET A 137 10.93 -15.45 13.53
CA MET A 137 9.52 -15.54 13.88
C MET A 137 8.61 -15.11 12.72
N ARG A 138 8.98 -14.03 12.00
CA ARG A 138 8.25 -13.59 10.81
C ARG A 138 8.25 -14.64 9.71
N LYS A 139 9.39 -15.29 9.44
CA LYS A 139 9.49 -16.40 8.48
C LYS A 139 8.59 -17.57 8.89
N ASN A 140 8.56 -17.93 10.17
CA ASN A 140 7.71 -19.01 10.68
C ASN A 140 6.22 -18.66 10.56
N HIS A 141 5.82 -17.44 10.94
CA HIS A 141 4.46 -16.95 10.74
C HIS A 141 4.06 -16.93 9.26
N ASN A 142 4.93 -16.47 8.35
CA ASN A 142 4.67 -16.48 6.91
C ASN A 142 4.57 -17.90 6.33
N ARG A 143 5.22 -18.89 6.96
CA ARG A 143 5.06 -20.32 6.68
C ARG A 143 3.80 -20.92 7.32
N ARG A 144 2.92 -20.09 7.88
CA ARG A 144 1.66 -20.46 8.53
C ARG A 144 1.85 -21.41 9.72
N TRP A 145 2.95 -21.26 10.46
CA TRP A 145 3.05 -21.90 11.77
C TRP A 145 2.01 -21.29 12.70
N SER A 146 1.48 -22.09 13.62
CA SER A 146 0.55 -21.57 14.63
C SER A 146 1.27 -20.59 15.55
N ASP A 147 0.56 -19.62 16.14
CA ASP A 147 1.15 -18.64 17.05
C ASP A 147 1.99 -19.27 18.16
N PRO A 148 1.53 -20.34 18.86
CA PRO A 148 2.35 -21.03 19.85
C PRO A 148 3.64 -21.62 19.28
N GLU A 149 3.63 -22.15 18.05
CA GLU A 149 4.83 -22.68 17.38
C GLU A 149 5.80 -21.58 16.96
N VAL A 150 5.25 -20.45 16.47
CA VAL A 150 6.05 -19.26 16.15
C VAL A 150 6.73 -18.75 17.41
N ILE A 151 6.00 -18.64 18.52
CA ILE A 151 6.51 -18.21 19.84
C ILE A 151 7.52 -19.22 20.41
N ALA A 152 7.28 -20.52 20.27
CA ALA A 152 8.18 -21.56 20.75
C ALA A 152 9.46 -21.70 19.90
N GLY A 153 9.47 -21.15 18.67
CA GLY A 153 10.60 -21.23 17.75
C GLY A 153 10.87 -22.63 17.19
N ARG A 154 10.00 -23.61 17.47
CA ARG A 154 10.08 -24.99 17.01
C ARG A 154 8.71 -25.49 16.60
N ARG A 155 8.66 -26.28 15.53
CA ARG A 155 7.42 -26.92 15.07
C ARG A 155 7.09 -28.10 15.99
N SER A 156 5.83 -28.24 16.36
CA SER A 156 5.37 -29.37 17.16
C SER A 156 5.55 -30.64 16.32
N GLN A 157 6.47 -31.52 16.70
CA GLN A 157 6.74 -32.75 15.93
C GLN A 157 5.53 -33.71 15.83
N GLY A 158 4.45 -33.45 16.60
CA GLY A 158 3.22 -34.24 16.61
C GLY A 158 2.11 -33.73 15.68
N GLY A 159 2.30 -32.62 14.98
CA GLY A 159 1.42 -32.23 13.88
C GLY A 159 1.76 -33.05 12.65
N ALA A 160 1.48 -34.36 12.68
CA ALA A 160 1.36 -35.15 11.46
C ALA A 160 0.56 -34.30 10.49
N ALA A 161 1.11 -34.03 9.31
CA ALA A 161 0.52 -33.19 8.29
C ALA A 161 -0.97 -33.54 8.22
N ALA A 162 -1.82 -32.74 8.88
CA ALA A 162 -3.23 -32.71 8.60
C ALA A 162 -3.20 -32.31 7.15
N SER A 163 -3.37 -33.33 6.31
CA SER A 163 -3.31 -33.25 4.88
C SER A 163 -4.21 -32.07 4.57
N ILE A 164 -3.59 -30.94 4.25
CA ILE A 164 -4.16 -30.04 3.27
C ILE A 164 -4.31 -31.01 2.13
N VAL A 165 -5.50 -31.61 2.00
CA VAL A 165 -5.88 -32.44 0.87
C VAL A 165 -5.29 -31.68 -0.28
N ALA A 166 -4.25 -32.25 -0.90
CA ALA A 166 -3.53 -31.58 -1.96
C ALA A 166 -4.64 -31.19 -2.91
N ALA A 167 -4.97 -29.89 -2.95
CA ALA A 167 -5.97 -29.40 -3.86
C ALA A 167 -5.47 -29.93 -5.19
N ALA A 168 -6.29 -30.77 -5.84
CA ALA A 168 -5.92 -31.46 -7.06
C ALA A 168 -5.13 -30.46 -7.90
N PRO A 169 -3.91 -30.81 -8.34
CA PRO A 169 -2.94 -29.84 -8.86
C PRO A 169 -3.69 -28.88 -9.74
N VAL A 170 -3.87 -27.64 -9.27
CA VAL A 170 -4.50 -26.60 -10.06
C VAL A 170 -3.68 -26.58 -11.33
N ALA A 171 -4.34 -26.86 -12.46
CA ALA A 171 -3.65 -26.93 -13.75
C ALA A 171 -2.70 -25.73 -13.84
N PRO A 172 -1.46 -25.93 -14.33
CA PRO A 172 -0.47 -24.87 -14.36
C PRO A 172 -1.12 -23.57 -14.87
N PRO A 173 -0.87 -22.41 -14.23
CA PRO A 173 -1.59 -21.16 -14.49
C PRO A 173 -1.59 -20.67 -15.96
N ASP A 174 -0.85 -21.36 -16.82
CA ASP A 174 -0.83 -21.21 -18.27
C ASP A 174 -2.05 -21.80 -18.98
N ALA A 175 -2.91 -22.56 -18.28
CA ALA A 175 -4.09 -23.22 -18.87
C ALA A 175 -5.28 -22.28 -19.16
N MET A 176 -5.17 -20.98 -18.90
CA MET A 176 -6.17 -20.04 -19.38
C MET A 176 -5.89 -19.74 -20.86
N ASP A 177 -6.59 -20.46 -21.73
CA ASP A 177 -6.57 -20.17 -23.16
C ASP A 177 -7.12 -18.76 -23.41
N TRP A 178 -6.54 -18.08 -24.40
CA TRP A 178 -7.11 -16.83 -24.87
C TRP A 178 -8.52 -17.09 -25.41
N PRO A 179 -9.46 -16.14 -25.25
CA PRO A 179 -10.75 -16.19 -25.92
C PRO A 179 -10.54 -16.49 -27.42
N THR A 180 -11.13 -17.58 -27.89
CA THR A 180 -11.00 -18.00 -29.29
C THR A 180 -11.71 -17.00 -30.20
N GLY A 181 -11.09 -16.67 -31.35
CA GLY A 181 -11.64 -15.73 -32.33
C GLY A 181 -10.61 -14.74 -32.87
N ALA A 182 -11.11 -13.74 -33.62
CA ALA A 182 -10.30 -12.78 -34.39
C ALA A 182 -9.30 -11.95 -33.55
N ASN A 183 -9.40 -11.99 -32.22
CA ASN A 183 -8.63 -11.16 -31.30
C ASN A 183 -7.60 -11.93 -30.46
N ALA A 184 -7.39 -13.24 -30.68
CA ALA A 184 -6.43 -14.03 -29.89
C ALA A 184 -5.01 -13.43 -29.88
N LYS A 185 -4.57 -12.91 -31.04
CA LYS A 185 -3.27 -12.22 -31.17
C LYS A 185 -3.21 -10.93 -30.32
N TRP A 186 -4.30 -10.18 -30.25
CA TRP A 186 -4.36 -8.94 -29.46
C TRP A 186 -4.19 -9.22 -27.96
N TRP A 187 -4.79 -10.31 -27.46
CA TRP A 187 -4.63 -10.74 -26.07
C TRP A 187 -3.19 -11.14 -25.74
N GLU A 188 -2.56 -11.95 -26.60
CA GLU A 188 -1.17 -12.38 -26.45
C GLU A 188 -0.19 -11.19 -26.51
N ASP A 189 -0.36 -10.28 -27.48
CA ASP A 189 0.48 -9.08 -27.61
C ASP A 189 0.30 -8.12 -26.43
N GLY A 190 -0.93 -7.98 -25.92
CA GLY A 190 -1.23 -7.20 -24.72
C GLY A 190 -0.59 -7.80 -23.47
N PHE A 191 -0.63 -9.13 -23.32
CA PHE A 191 0.00 -9.84 -22.21
C PHE A 191 1.52 -9.68 -22.22
N ARG A 192 2.15 -9.78 -23.40
CA ARG A 192 3.58 -9.54 -23.55
C ARG A 192 3.97 -8.11 -23.18
N HIS A 193 3.18 -7.12 -23.60
CA HIS A 193 3.39 -5.73 -23.18
C HIS A 193 3.27 -5.55 -21.67
N PHE A 194 2.27 -6.18 -21.08
CA PHE A 194 2.05 -6.18 -19.64
C PHE A 194 3.25 -6.79 -18.90
N ALA A 195 3.70 -7.99 -19.29
CA ALA A 195 4.86 -8.64 -18.70
C ALA A 195 6.13 -7.80 -18.83
N ALA A 196 6.42 -7.27 -20.03
CA ALA A 196 7.57 -6.42 -20.29
C ALA A 196 7.53 -5.10 -19.49
N HIS A 197 6.33 -4.54 -19.27
CA HIS A 197 6.15 -3.37 -18.41
C HIS A 197 6.60 -3.70 -16.98
N PHE A 198 6.11 -4.79 -16.38
CA PHE A 198 6.44 -5.17 -15.01
C PHE A 198 7.93 -5.52 -14.83
N GLU A 199 8.54 -6.19 -15.81
CA GLU A 199 9.97 -6.47 -15.82
C GLU A 199 10.82 -5.18 -15.79
N ALA A 200 10.40 -4.14 -16.52
CA ALA A 200 11.13 -2.88 -16.60
C ALA A 200 11.14 -2.08 -15.27
N TYR A 201 10.12 -2.24 -14.41
CA TYR A 201 10.03 -1.48 -13.15
C TYR A 201 10.76 -2.11 -11.96
N GLY A 202 11.39 -3.28 -12.12
CA GLY A 202 12.19 -3.89 -11.05
C GLY A 202 11.41 -4.21 -9.77
N HIS A 203 10.07 -4.26 -9.82
CA HIS A 203 9.20 -4.69 -8.71
C HIS A 203 9.21 -6.22 -8.53
N VAL A 204 10.35 -6.84 -8.80
CA VAL A 204 10.46 -8.26 -9.10
C VAL A 204 11.14 -8.96 -7.94
N HIS A 205 10.35 -9.62 -7.12
CA HIS A 205 10.80 -10.88 -6.54
C HIS A 205 10.07 -12.09 -7.13
N ASP A 206 8.89 -11.91 -7.74
CA ASP A 206 8.09 -13.03 -8.25
C ASP A 206 7.53 -12.76 -9.67
N LEU A 207 8.41 -12.63 -10.69
CA LEU A 207 7.98 -12.57 -12.10
C LEU A 207 7.34 -13.87 -12.59
N TRP A 208 7.60 -14.97 -11.89
CA TRP A 208 7.06 -16.31 -12.17
C TRP A 208 5.54 -16.39 -11.94
N ASP A 209 4.94 -15.37 -11.33
CA ASP A 209 3.52 -15.31 -10.97
C ASP A 209 2.69 -14.38 -11.88
N LEU A 210 3.28 -13.85 -12.97
CA LEU A 210 2.50 -13.09 -13.97
C LEU A 210 1.78 -14.07 -14.90
N THR A 211 0.66 -14.58 -14.41
CA THR A 211 -0.20 -15.50 -15.15
C THR A 211 -1.12 -14.72 -16.10
N ARG A 212 -1.67 -15.39 -17.13
CA ARG A 212 -2.71 -14.81 -18.00
C ARG A 212 -3.92 -14.36 -17.17
N GLY A 213 -4.24 -15.06 -16.09
CA GLY A 213 -5.28 -14.69 -15.13
C GLY A 213 -5.01 -13.33 -14.44
N ALA A 214 -3.77 -13.09 -14.00
CA ALA A 214 -3.38 -11.80 -13.42
C ALA A 214 -3.52 -10.64 -14.43
N PHE A 215 -3.20 -10.91 -15.70
CA PHE A 215 -3.39 -9.96 -16.80
C PHE A 215 -4.87 -9.68 -17.10
N PHE A 216 -5.73 -10.70 -17.11
CA PHE A 216 -7.18 -10.51 -17.27
C PHE A 216 -7.79 -9.68 -16.14
N LEU A 217 -7.37 -9.93 -14.90
CA LEU A 217 -7.78 -9.12 -13.76
C LEU A 217 -7.30 -7.67 -13.88
N TRP A 218 -6.07 -7.46 -14.36
CA TRP A 218 -5.54 -6.11 -14.59
C TRP A 218 -6.30 -5.36 -15.67
N ILE A 219 -6.45 -5.96 -16.86
CA ILE A 219 -7.23 -5.37 -17.96
C ILE A 219 -8.63 -5.07 -17.47
N GLY A 220 -9.28 -6.06 -16.87
CA GLY A 220 -10.64 -5.94 -16.41
C GLY A 220 -10.80 -4.84 -15.35
N THR A 221 -9.88 -4.72 -14.39
CA THR A 221 -9.89 -3.65 -13.39
C THR A 221 -9.73 -2.27 -14.03
N ASN A 222 -8.88 -2.13 -15.04
CA ASN A 222 -8.70 -0.88 -15.78
C ASN A 222 -9.93 -0.53 -16.63
N MET A 223 -10.50 -1.51 -17.35
CA MET A 223 -11.73 -1.34 -18.12
C MET A 223 -12.88 -0.95 -17.22
N ARG A 224 -13.05 -1.63 -16.08
CA ARG A 224 -14.04 -1.29 -15.05
C ARG A 224 -13.89 0.15 -14.58
N ARG A 225 -12.65 0.60 -14.32
CA ARG A 225 -12.40 1.99 -13.92
C ARG A 225 -12.72 2.99 -15.03
N ALA A 226 -12.38 2.69 -16.29
CA ALA A 226 -12.69 3.55 -17.43
C ALA A 226 -14.20 3.68 -17.63
N LEU A 227 -14.92 2.55 -17.64
CA LEU A 227 -16.39 2.51 -17.72
C LEU A 227 -17.04 3.23 -16.53
N TRP A 228 -16.50 3.06 -15.32
CA TRP A 228 -16.99 3.80 -14.15
C TRP A 228 -16.76 5.30 -14.30
N GLY A 229 -15.60 5.74 -14.81
CA GLY A 229 -15.31 7.14 -15.08
C GLY A 229 -16.25 7.76 -16.12
N GLU A 230 -16.53 7.03 -17.20
CA GLU A 230 -17.52 7.42 -18.22
C GLU A 230 -18.94 7.49 -17.63
N LEU A 231 -19.32 6.54 -16.78
CA LEU A 231 -20.60 6.59 -16.10
C LEU A 231 -20.70 7.78 -15.15
N CYS A 232 -19.64 8.08 -14.40
CA CYS A 232 -19.57 9.23 -13.49
C CYS A 232 -19.65 10.58 -14.22
N SER A 233 -19.17 10.66 -15.46
CA SER A 233 -19.25 11.89 -16.25
C SER A 233 -20.66 12.14 -16.79
N ARG A 234 -21.46 11.07 -16.97
CA ARG A 234 -22.86 11.14 -17.42
C ARG A 234 -23.85 11.31 -16.27
N HIS A 235 -23.57 10.72 -15.11
CA HIS A 235 -24.52 10.64 -14.01
C HIS A 235 -23.94 11.16 -12.71
N ALA A 236 -24.61 12.16 -12.12
CA ALA A 236 -24.22 12.69 -10.80
C ALA A 236 -24.39 11.67 -9.66
N TRP A 237 -25.20 10.62 -9.87
CA TRP A 237 -25.42 9.53 -8.92
C TRP A 237 -24.13 8.84 -8.47
N CYS A 238 -23.10 8.76 -9.31
CA CYS A 238 -21.85 8.13 -8.92
C CYS A 238 -21.10 8.87 -7.79
N ARG A 239 -21.57 10.07 -7.40
CA ARG A 239 -21.07 10.85 -6.25
C ARG A 239 -22.00 10.79 -5.03
N ALA A 240 -23.14 10.08 -5.12
CA ALA A 240 -24.05 9.89 -4.00
C ALA A 240 -23.41 9.02 -2.90
N PRO A 241 -23.87 9.13 -1.64
CA PRO A 241 -23.42 8.27 -0.55
C PRO A 241 -23.61 6.78 -0.89
N ALA A 242 -22.70 5.93 -0.40
CA ALA A 242 -22.82 4.50 -0.57
C ALA A 242 -24.11 3.97 0.11
N GLY A 243 -24.99 3.32 -0.67
CA GLY A 243 -26.23 2.72 -0.16
C GLY A 243 -27.48 3.08 -0.98
N ASP A 244 -27.43 4.17 -1.74
CA ASP A 244 -28.55 4.55 -2.61
C ASP A 244 -28.61 3.63 -3.84
N ALA A 245 -29.79 3.08 -4.11
CA ALA A 245 -30.03 2.34 -5.34
C ALA A 245 -29.78 3.25 -6.56
N PRO A 246 -29.22 2.72 -7.66
CA PRO A 246 -29.07 3.50 -8.88
C PRO A 246 -30.44 3.94 -9.41
N PRO A 247 -30.63 5.22 -9.76
CA PRO A 247 -31.83 5.67 -10.45
C PRO A 247 -32.09 4.87 -11.72
N GLU A 248 -33.35 4.77 -12.14
CA GLU A 248 -33.75 4.03 -13.35
C GLU A 248 -32.97 4.49 -14.59
N ALA A 249 -32.66 5.79 -14.69
CA ALA A 249 -31.83 6.35 -15.75
C ALA A 249 -30.39 5.79 -15.78
N VAL A 250 -29.81 5.48 -14.62
CA VAL A 250 -28.49 4.82 -14.51
C VAL A 250 -28.59 3.35 -14.87
N LEU A 251 -29.65 2.65 -14.39
CA LEU A 251 -29.90 1.26 -14.72
C LEU A 251 -30.06 1.03 -16.23
N ALA A 252 -30.69 1.98 -16.93
CA ALA A 252 -30.88 1.95 -18.37
C ALA A 252 -29.61 2.29 -19.18
N ASP A 253 -28.58 2.90 -18.57
CA ASP A 253 -27.37 3.33 -19.28
C ASP A 253 -26.59 2.10 -19.81
N PRO A 254 -26.25 2.06 -21.12
CA PRO A 254 -25.48 0.96 -21.70
C PRO A 254 -24.12 0.71 -21.02
N VAL A 255 -23.46 1.77 -20.52
CA VAL A 255 -22.17 1.69 -19.81
C VAL A 255 -22.35 0.98 -18.46
N TYR A 256 -23.42 1.32 -17.73
CA TYR A 256 -23.75 0.66 -16.47
C TYR A 256 -24.12 -0.82 -16.67
N ARG A 257 -24.89 -1.12 -17.72
CA ARG A 257 -25.19 -2.52 -18.10
C ARG A 257 -23.93 -3.31 -18.46
N GLY A 258 -23.02 -2.70 -19.22
CA GLY A 258 -21.71 -3.30 -19.54
C GLY A 258 -20.85 -3.56 -18.29
N LEU A 259 -20.85 -2.62 -17.34
CA LEU A 259 -20.14 -2.76 -16.07
C LEU A 259 -20.71 -3.89 -15.21
N ASN A 260 -22.03 -4.01 -15.12
CA ASN A 260 -22.68 -5.09 -14.37
C ASN A 260 -22.46 -6.46 -15.01
N ALA A 261 -22.52 -6.56 -16.33
CA ALA A 261 -22.18 -7.79 -17.05
C ALA A 261 -20.72 -8.19 -16.80
N TYR A 262 -19.81 -7.21 -16.80
CA TYR A 262 -18.41 -7.42 -16.45
C TYR A 262 -18.22 -7.89 -15.00
N ASP A 263 -18.85 -7.23 -14.03
CA ASP A 263 -18.78 -7.61 -12.61
C ASP A 263 -19.36 -9.02 -12.37
N ALA A 264 -20.41 -9.41 -13.11
CA ALA A 264 -20.95 -10.76 -13.09
C ALA A 264 -19.95 -11.79 -13.64
N ALA A 265 -19.32 -11.52 -14.79
CA ALA A 265 -18.31 -12.40 -15.38
C ALA A 265 -17.08 -12.57 -14.46
N ILE A 266 -16.65 -11.50 -13.78
CA ILE A 266 -15.57 -11.58 -12.78
C ILE A 266 -15.97 -12.40 -11.55
N ARG A 267 -17.23 -12.36 -11.11
CA ARG A 267 -17.69 -13.21 -10.01
C ARG A 267 -17.73 -14.69 -10.39
N GLU A 268 -17.96 -14.99 -11.66
CA GLU A 268 -17.94 -16.36 -12.17
C GLU A 268 -16.52 -16.92 -12.29
N ILE A 269 -15.57 -16.09 -12.73
CA ILE A 269 -14.15 -16.47 -12.90
C ILE A 269 -13.34 -16.30 -11.60
N GLY A 270 -13.81 -15.45 -10.68
CA GLY A 270 -13.12 -15.07 -9.45
C GLY A 270 -12.73 -16.23 -8.54
N PRO A 271 -13.60 -17.23 -8.27
CA PRO A 271 -13.28 -18.34 -7.39
C PRO A 271 -12.02 -19.12 -7.83
N THR A 272 -11.76 -19.23 -9.13
CA THR A 272 -10.59 -19.91 -9.70
C THR A 272 -9.33 -19.06 -9.62
N VAL A 273 -9.42 -17.73 -9.74
CA VAL A 273 -8.26 -16.83 -9.74
C VAL A 273 -7.85 -16.40 -8.33
N TYR A 274 -8.79 -16.25 -7.40
CA TYR A 274 -8.51 -15.85 -6.01
C TYR A 274 -7.98 -16.98 -5.12
N GLN A 275 -8.03 -18.23 -5.56
CA GLN A 275 -7.42 -19.37 -4.87
C GLN A 275 -5.90 -19.45 -5.07
N ASP A 276 -5.33 -18.68 -6.01
CA ASP A 276 -3.88 -18.56 -6.20
C ASP A 276 -3.29 -17.47 -5.28
N PRO A 277 -2.43 -17.82 -4.29
CA PRO A 277 -1.84 -16.86 -3.37
C PRO A 277 -0.96 -15.80 -4.05
N SER A 278 -0.42 -16.11 -5.23
CA SER A 278 0.45 -15.20 -5.98
C SER A 278 -0.32 -14.07 -6.67
N ALA A 279 -1.53 -14.37 -7.16
CA ALA A 279 -2.41 -13.43 -7.83
C ALA A 279 -2.80 -12.25 -6.93
N ASN A 280 -2.95 -12.46 -5.61
CA ASN A 280 -3.29 -11.42 -4.64
C ASN A 280 -2.16 -10.40 -4.40
N HIS A 281 -0.90 -10.80 -4.45
CA HIS A 281 0.23 -9.87 -4.32
C HIS A 281 0.37 -9.01 -5.58
N CYS A 282 0.28 -9.65 -6.75
CA CYS A 282 0.22 -8.99 -8.06
C CYS A 282 -0.96 -8.01 -8.14
N LEU A 283 -2.17 -8.41 -7.76
CA LEU A 283 -3.39 -7.56 -7.74
C LEU A 283 -3.20 -6.26 -6.96
N ASN A 284 -2.58 -6.31 -5.79
CA ASN A 284 -2.29 -5.12 -4.99
C ASN A 284 -1.23 -4.21 -5.65
N GLY A 285 -0.23 -4.77 -6.33
CA GLY A 285 0.71 -4.01 -7.17
C GLY A 285 0.03 -3.33 -8.36
N LEU A 286 -0.83 -4.08 -9.05
CA LEU A 286 -1.60 -3.68 -10.22
C LEU A 286 -2.59 -2.55 -9.93
N GLN A 287 -3.31 -2.64 -8.82
CA GLN A 287 -4.22 -1.59 -8.35
C GLN A 287 -3.48 -0.29 -8.01
N ARG A 288 -2.25 -0.37 -7.48
CA ARG A 288 -1.41 0.80 -7.18
C ARG A 288 -0.90 1.49 -8.45
N LEU A 289 -0.49 0.72 -9.45
CA LEU A 289 0.03 1.23 -10.73
C LEU A 289 -1.09 1.85 -11.59
N SER A 290 -2.22 1.14 -11.69
CA SER A 290 -3.44 1.59 -12.39
C SER A 290 -3.94 2.95 -11.84
N LYS A 291 -3.87 3.18 -10.52
CA LYS A 291 -4.29 4.45 -9.92
C LYS A 291 -3.41 5.64 -10.30
N ARG A 292 -2.12 5.42 -10.60
CA ARG A 292 -1.18 6.48 -11.02
C ARG A 292 -1.31 6.84 -12.50
N ILE A 293 -1.66 5.88 -13.36
CA ILE A 293 -1.71 6.10 -14.82
C ILE A 293 -3.01 6.79 -15.25
N CYS A 294 -4.11 6.65 -14.49
CA CYS A 294 -5.44 7.13 -14.87
C CYS A 294 -5.82 8.53 -14.35
N GLN A 295 -4.86 9.38 -13.94
CA GLN A 295 -5.12 10.80 -13.72
C GLN A 295 -4.80 11.56 -15.01
N PRO A 296 -5.80 11.93 -15.84
CA PRO A 296 -5.58 12.52 -17.17
C PRO A 296 -4.83 13.86 -17.11
N ASP A 297 -4.83 14.52 -15.96
CA ASP A 297 -4.17 15.81 -15.72
C ASP A 297 -2.90 15.71 -14.87
N ASP A 298 -2.33 14.51 -14.64
CA ASP A 298 -1.09 14.38 -13.86
C ASP A 298 0.12 14.90 -14.68
N PRO A 299 0.70 16.07 -14.33
CA PRO A 299 1.80 16.68 -15.07
C PRO A 299 3.09 15.85 -14.98
N SER A 300 3.13 14.81 -14.13
CA SER A 300 4.27 13.92 -13.98
C SER A 300 4.30 12.79 -15.01
N LEU A 301 3.21 12.50 -15.72
CA LEU A 301 3.14 11.42 -16.72
C LEU A 301 4.13 11.64 -17.89
N PRO A 302 4.22 12.82 -18.52
CA PRO A 302 5.24 13.08 -19.54
C PRO A 302 6.66 12.92 -19.00
N GLN A 303 6.93 13.37 -17.78
CA GLN A 303 8.24 13.20 -17.14
C GLN A 303 8.55 11.73 -16.82
N LEU A 304 7.53 10.94 -16.50
CA LEU A 304 7.64 9.51 -16.27
C LEU A 304 8.03 8.78 -17.57
N PHE A 305 7.40 9.10 -18.70
CA PHE A 305 7.77 8.54 -20.02
C PHE A 305 9.20 8.91 -20.42
N VAL A 306 9.63 10.16 -20.20
CA VAL A 306 11.02 10.59 -20.43
C VAL A 306 12.00 9.79 -19.56
N ARG A 307 11.67 9.53 -18.29
CA ARG A 307 12.49 8.71 -17.38
C ARG A 307 12.56 7.25 -17.80
N ILE A 308 11.45 6.68 -18.28
CA ILE A 308 11.40 5.31 -18.81
C ILE A 308 12.27 5.17 -20.06
N GLU A 309 12.16 6.10 -21.00
CA GLU A 309 12.98 6.10 -22.22
C GLU A 309 14.47 6.32 -21.92
N ALA A 310 14.80 7.18 -20.95
CA ALA A 310 16.18 7.34 -20.48
C ALA A 310 16.74 6.04 -19.89
N LYS A 311 15.96 5.33 -19.06
CA LYS A 311 16.35 4.03 -18.49
C LYS A 311 16.49 2.94 -19.56
N ARG A 312 15.64 2.94 -20.58
CA ARG A 312 15.75 2.02 -21.74
C ARG A 312 17.03 2.28 -22.54
N LYS A 313 17.37 3.55 -22.78
CA LYS A 313 18.63 3.92 -23.45
C LYS A 313 19.85 3.51 -22.64
N GLU A 314 19.83 3.74 -21.32
CA GLU A 314 20.89 3.32 -20.40
C GLU A 314 21.08 1.79 -20.42
N ARG A 315 19.99 1.01 -20.38
CA ARG A 315 20.06 -0.46 -20.46
C ARG A 315 20.67 -0.94 -21.78
N ARG A 316 20.21 -0.41 -22.92
CA ARG A 316 20.77 -0.73 -24.25
C ARG A 316 22.26 -0.38 -24.35
N MET A 317 22.67 0.74 -23.74
CA MET A 317 24.09 1.13 -23.67
C MET A 317 24.90 0.12 -22.85
N MET A 318 24.41 -0.28 -21.67
CA MET A 318 25.08 -1.27 -20.82
C MET A 318 25.16 -2.66 -21.48
N GLU A 319 24.14 -3.08 -22.21
CA GLU A 319 24.16 -4.33 -22.98
C GLU A 319 25.21 -4.30 -24.10
N ARG A 320 25.34 -3.17 -24.81
CA ARG A 320 26.40 -2.98 -25.82
C ARG A 320 27.80 -3.04 -25.21
N LEU A 321 28.01 -2.37 -24.07
CA LEU A 321 29.30 -2.41 -23.36
C LEU A 321 29.65 -3.84 -22.90
N ARG A 322 28.67 -4.58 -22.37
CA ARG A 322 28.88 -6.00 -22.01
C ARG A 322 29.17 -6.87 -23.23
N ALA A 323 28.51 -6.62 -24.36
CA ALA A 323 28.79 -7.34 -25.60
C ALA A 323 30.22 -7.05 -26.11
N GLN A 324 30.67 -5.80 -26.07
CA GLN A 324 32.03 -5.41 -26.44
C GLN A 324 33.09 -6.04 -25.51
N GLN A 325 32.84 -6.06 -24.20
CA GLN A 325 33.73 -6.72 -23.24
C GLN A 325 33.83 -8.22 -23.52
N ARG A 326 32.70 -8.89 -23.79
CA ARG A 326 32.71 -10.32 -24.14
C ARG A 326 33.46 -10.61 -25.44
N ALA A 327 33.32 -9.78 -26.46
CA ALA A 327 34.06 -9.94 -27.71
C ALA A 327 35.57 -9.80 -27.48
N ARG A 328 35.98 -8.80 -26.70
CA ARG A 328 37.39 -8.59 -26.36
C ARG A 328 38.02 -9.76 -25.61
N TRP A 329 37.29 -10.36 -24.67
CA TRP A 329 37.79 -11.55 -23.95
C TRP A 329 37.85 -12.79 -24.82
N ALA A 330 36.96 -12.94 -25.81
CA ALA A 330 37.04 -14.06 -26.75
C ALA A 330 38.30 -14.00 -27.62
N ASP A 331 38.77 -12.80 -27.99
CA ASP A 331 40.00 -12.62 -28.76
C ASP A 331 41.28 -12.83 -27.90
N GLU A 332 41.19 -12.69 -26.57
CA GLU A 332 42.32 -12.86 -25.64
C GLU A 332 42.55 -14.33 -25.24
N ASP A 333 41.59 -15.23 -25.46
CA ASP A 333 41.67 -16.67 -25.12
C ASP A 333 42.17 -17.56 -26.30
N ASP A 334 42.33 -17.00 -27.51
CA ASP A 334 42.78 -17.71 -28.73
C ASP A 334 44.29 -17.57 -29.05
N ASP A 335 45.05 -16.83 -28.23
CA ASP A 335 46.54 -16.71 -28.25
C ASP A 335 47.16 -17.51 -27.08
#